data_AF-J9DPP6-F1
#
_entry.id   AF-J9DPP6-F1
#
_cell.length_a   1.000
_cell.length_b   1.000
_cell.length_c   1.000
_cell.angle_alpha   90.00
_cell.angle_beta   90.00
_cell.angle_gamma   90.00
#
_symmetry.space_group_name_H-M   'P 1'
#
loop_
_entity.id
_entity.type
_entity.pdbx_description
1 polymer ?
#
loop_
_entity_poly.entity_id
_entity_poly.type
_entity_poly.pdbx_seq_one_letter_code
_entity_poly.pdbx_strand_id
1 'polypeptide(L)' 'VEHLMKVKRTEFRPPPKVDSAVVRIAPRNPPPKINFQEWDSLLRIIFLRKNKTLLSLFKNNQVCDSLEKSYRALCSIKNK' A
#
# COMPACT_ATOMS: atom_id res chain seq x y z
N VAL A 1 5.33 14.12 -1.91
CA VAL A 1 3.91 14.53 -1.97
C VAL A 1 3.75 15.73 -1.08
N GLU A 2 3.12 16.78 -1.56
CA GLU A 2 3.01 18.05 -0.85
C GLU A 2 1.57 18.57 -0.94
N HIS A 3 0.98 18.94 0.19
CA HIS A 3 -0.37 19.47 0.26
C HIS A 3 -0.34 20.99 0.05
N LEU A 4 -0.88 21.49 -1.06
CA LEU A 4 -0.79 22.90 -1.44
C LEU A 4 -1.89 23.75 -0.80
N MET A 5 -3.16 23.34 -0.92
CA MET A 5 -4.29 24.09 -0.38
C MET A 5 -5.53 23.22 -0.18
N LYS A 6 -6.42 23.65 0.72
CA LYS A 6 -7.76 23.09 0.89
C LYS A 6 -8.75 23.88 0.03
N VAL A 7 -9.71 23.19 -0.59
CA VAL A 7 -10.78 23.79 -1.40
C VAL A 7 -12.11 23.42 -0.78
N LYS A 8 -12.89 24.44 -0.38
CA LYS A 8 -14.20 24.23 0.24
C LYS A 8 -15.19 23.68 -0.80
N ARG A 9 -16.12 22.83 -0.38
CA ARG A 9 -17.19 22.30 -1.25
C ARG A 9 -18.05 23.40 -1.92
N THR A 10 -18.14 24.58 -1.33
CA THR A 10 -18.92 25.72 -1.87
C THR A 10 -18.38 26.27 -3.18
N GLU A 11 -17.09 26.05 -3.46
CA GLU A 11 -16.42 26.53 -4.68
C GLU A 11 -16.74 25.66 -5.91
N PHE A 12 -17.44 24.54 -5.74
CA PHE A 12 -17.80 23.61 -6.82
C PHE A 12 -19.27 23.74 -7.21
N ARG A 13 -19.57 23.47 -8.48
CA ARG A 13 -20.95 23.37 -8.99
C ARG A 13 -21.15 22.07 -9.80
N PRO A 14 -22.04 21.16 -9.35
CA PRO A 14 -22.76 21.16 -8.07
C PRO A 14 -21.81 20.93 -6.86
N PRO A 15 -22.17 21.42 -5.66
CA PRO A 15 -21.33 21.23 -4.47
C PRO A 15 -21.24 19.75 -4.03
N PRO A 16 -20.03 19.20 -3.79
CA PRO A 16 -19.87 17.86 -3.23
C PRO A 16 -20.18 17.82 -1.72
N LYS A 17 -20.28 16.60 -1.16
CA LYS A 17 -20.56 16.40 0.28
C LYS A 17 -19.35 16.64 1.20
N VAL A 18 -18.15 16.72 0.63
CA VAL A 18 -16.88 16.82 1.37
C VAL A 18 -16.01 17.94 0.80
N ASP A 19 -15.14 18.49 1.64
CA ASP A 19 -14.12 19.44 1.18
C ASP A 19 -13.03 18.71 0.39
N SER A 20 -12.42 19.42 -0.55
CA SER A 20 -11.36 18.93 -1.42
C SER A 20 -9.99 19.50 -1.01
N ALA A 21 -8.91 18.93 -1.55
CA ALA A 21 -7.55 19.40 -1.36
C ALA A 21 -6.76 19.30 -2.67
N VAL A 22 -5.92 20.31 -2.93
CA VAL A 22 -4.96 20.29 -4.03
C VAL A 22 -3.62 19.79 -3.50
N VAL A 23 -3.08 18.76 -4.15
CA VAL A 23 -1.84 18.10 -3.74
C VAL A 23 -0.89 18.03 -4.94
N ARG A 24 0.38 18.36 -4.73
CA ARG A 24 1.46 18.20 -5.72
C ARG A 24 2.19 16.87 -5.50
N ILE A 25 2.28 16.08 -6.55
CA ILE A 25 3.02 14.82 -6.56
C ILE A 25 4.16 14.96 -7.57
N ALA A 26 5.39 14.97 -7.07
CA ALA A 26 6.60 14.91 -7.89
C ALA A 26 7.20 13.50 -7.77
N PRO A 27 7.45 12.79 -8.88
CA PRO A 27 8.13 11.50 -8.84
C PRO A 27 9.58 11.70 -8.37
N ARG A 28 10.09 10.73 -7.62
CA ARG A 28 11.52 10.72 -7.23
C ARG A 28 12.36 10.27 -8.42
N ASN A 29 13.44 11.01 -8.69
CA ASN A 29 14.40 10.67 -9.75
C ASN A 29 15.83 10.60 -9.17
N PRO A 30 16.49 9.43 -9.20
CA PRO A 30 15.99 8.14 -9.71
C PRO A 30 14.89 7.55 -8.80
N PRO A 31 14.02 6.68 -9.34
CA PRO A 31 13.08 5.94 -8.51
C PRO A 31 13.84 5.07 -7.50
N PRO A 32 13.29 4.85 -6.29
CA PRO A 32 13.88 3.92 -5.34
C PRO A 32 14.01 2.52 -5.95
N LYS A 33 15.13 1.85 -5.70
CA LYS A 33 15.38 0.47 -6.15
C LYS A 33 14.61 -0.53 -5.27
N ILE A 34 13.29 -0.51 -5.35
CA ILE A 34 12.38 -1.36 -4.58
C ILE A 34 11.47 -2.10 -5.55
N ASN A 35 11.27 -3.40 -5.34
CA ASN A 35 10.22 -4.14 -6.03
C ASN A 35 8.86 -3.68 -5.52
N PHE A 36 8.18 -2.84 -6.30
CA PHE A 36 6.90 -2.27 -5.90
C PHE A 36 5.82 -3.35 -5.64
N GLN A 37 5.85 -4.46 -6.37
CA GLN A 37 4.86 -5.53 -6.22
C GLN A 37 4.98 -6.25 -4.87
N GLU A 38 6.22 -6.58 -4.46
CA GLU A 38 6.49 -7.19 -3.15
C GLU A 38 6.19 -6.20 -2.02
N TRP A 39 6.59 -4.94 -2.20
CA TRP A 39 6.35 -3.88 -1.24
C TRP A 39 4.86 -3.62 -0.99
N ASP A 40 4.05 -3.49 -2.06
CA ASP A 40 2.60 -3.32 -1.95
C ASP A 40 1.94 -4.53 -1.28
N SER A 41 2.36 -5.74 -1.64
CA SER A 41 1.84 -6.98 -1.07
C SER A 41 2.10 -7.08 0.43
N LEU A 42 3.30 -6.70 0.88
CA LEU A 42 3.64 -6.62 2.30
C LEU A 42 2.79 -5.57 3.02
N LEU A 43 2.66 -4.36 2.45
CA LEU A 43 1.88 -3.28 3.05
C LEU A 43 0.41 -3.65 3.21
N ARG A 44 -0.18 -4.35 2.25
CA ARG A 44 -1.55 -4.86 2.35
C ARG A 44 -1.75 -5.76 3.57
N ILE A 45 -0.78 -6.64 3.87
CA ILE A 45 -0.83 -7.51 5.05
C ILE A 45 -0.70 -6.68 6.34
N ILE A 46 0.29 -5.79 6.40
CA ILE A 46 0.61 -5.01 7.61
C ILE A 46 -0.53 -4.05 7.97
N PHE A 47 -1.15 -3.41 6.98
CA PHE A 47 -2.20 -2.41 7.22
C PHE A 47 -3.62 -2.99 7.32
N LEU A 48 -3.80 -4.30 7.12
CA LEU A 48 -5.10 -4.97 7.26
C LEU A 48 -5.73 -4.74 8.65
N ARG A 49 -4.93 -4.82 9.72
CA ARG A 49 -5.32 -4.43 11.08
C ARG A 49 -4.23 -3.57 11.70
N LYS A 50 -4.19 -2.29 11.30
CA LYS A 50 -3.16 -1.30 11.70
C LYS A 50 -2.90 -1.18 13.21
N ASN A 51 -3.86 -1.57 14.05
CA ASN A 51 -3.76 -1.50 15.52
C ASN A 51 -3.41 -2.86 16.16
N LYS A 52 -3.02 -3.88 15.38
CA LYS A 52 -2.58 -5.19 15.88
C LYS A 52 -1.09 -5.39 15.64
N THR A 53 -0.47 -6.27 16.43
CA THR A 53 0.93 -6.62 16.27
C THR A 53 1.17 -7.37 14.97
N LEU A 54 2.36 -7.21 14.38
CA LEU A 54 2.76 -7.93 13.16
C LEU A 54 2.64 -9.45 13.33
N LEU A 55 3.04 -9.98 14.49
CA LEU A 55 2.90 -11.41 14.78
C LEU A 55 1.45 -11.90 14.65
N SER A 56 0.48 -11.12 15.12
CA SER A 56 -0.95 -11.49 14.98
C SER A 56 -1.43 -11.45 13.54
N LEU A 57 -0.85 -10.61 12.69
CA LEU A 57 -1.15 -10.52 11.25
C LEU A 57 -0.57 -11.71 10.49
N PHE A 58 0.70 -12.04 10.73
CA PHE A 58 1.40 -13.15 10.06
C PHE A 58 1.02 -14.53 10.59
N LYS A 59 0.35 -14.63 11.74
CA LYS A 59 -0.28 -15.88 12.22
C LYS A 59 -1.62 -16.20 11.54
N ASN A 60 -2.12 -15.34 10.66
CA ASN A 60 -3.33 -15.64 9.90
C ASN A 60 -3.05 -16.74 8.87
N ASN A 61 -3.82 -17.84 8.92
CA ASN A 61 -3.69 -18.98 8.01
C ASN A 61 -3.68 -18.54 6.54
N GLN A 62 -4.54 -17.61 6.12
CA GLN A 62 -4.57 -17.13 4.75
C GLN A 62 -3.26 -16.44 4.32
N VAL A 63 -2.62 -15.73 5.25
CA VAL A 63 -1.33 -15.06 5.01
C VAL A 63 -0.22 -16.12 4.94
N CYS A 64 -0.21 -17.08 5.86
CA CYS A 64 0.72 -18.22 5.84
C CYS A 64 0.62 -19.00 4.52
N ASP A 65 -0.57 -19.42 4.12
CA ASP A 65 -0.81 -20.21 2.91
C ASP A 65 -0.36 -19.45 1.66
N SER A 66 -0.61 -18.13 1.62
CA SER A 66 -0.18 -17.29 0.50
C SER A 66 1.34 -17.16 0.43
N LEU A 67 2.01 -16.95 1.57
CA LEU A 67 3.47 -16.84 1.63
C LEU A 67 4.14 -18.17 1.31
N GLU A 68 3.57 -19.28 1.77
CA GLU A 68 4.05 -20.63 1.48
C GLU A 68 3.99 -20.93 -0.02
N LYS A 69 2.89 -20.58 -0.70
CA LYS A 69 2.77 -20.74 -2.16
C LYS A 69 3.85 -19.94 -2.90
N SER A 70 4.03 -18.68 -2.55
CA SER A 70 5.08 -17.82 -3.14
C SER A 70 6.48 -18.37 -2.86
N TYR A 71 6.71 -18.87 -1.65
CA TYR A 71 7.98 -19.48 -1.26
C TYR A 71 8.29 -20.76 -2.05
N ARG A 72 7.31 -21.68 -2.17
CA ARG A 72 7.45 -22.90 -2.97
C ARG A 72 7.76 -22.58 -4.43
N ALA A 73 7.05 -21.62 -5.04
CA ALA A 73 7.34 -21.18 -6.40
C ALA A 73 8.76 -20.62 -6.54
N LEU A 74 9.24 -19.86 -5.55
CA LEU A 74 10.59 -19.31 -5.53
C LEU A 74 11.67 -20.41 -5.38
N CYS A 75 11.43 -21.45 -4.58
CA CYS A 75 12.32 -22.61 -4.50
C CYS A 75 12.42 -23.35 -5.84
N SER A 76 11.29 -23.61 -6.49
CA SER A 76 11.25 -24.25 -7.81
C SER A 76 12.06 -23.47 -8.86
N ILE A 77 11.99 -22.13 -8.85
CA ILE A 77 12.76 -21.28 -9.77
C ILE A 77 14.25 -21.32 -9.46
N LYS A 78 14.63 -21.38 -8.17
CA LYS A 78 16.02 -21.35 -7.73
C LYS A 78 16.74 -22.71 -7.81
N ASN A 79 16.09 -23.78 -8.28
CA ASN A 79 16.63 -25.15 -8.32
C ASN A 79 17.32 -25.55 -7.01
N LYS A 80 16.64 -25.26 -5.89
CA LYS A 80 16.96 -25.81 -4.57
C LYS A 80 15.78 -26.61 -4.05
#